data_AF-A0A354W4W7-F1
#
_entry.id   AF-A0A354W4W7-F1
#
_cell.length_a   1.000
_cell.length_b   1.000
_cell.length_c   1.000
_cell.angle_alpha   90.00
_cell.angle_beta   90.00
_cell.angle_gamma   90.00
#
_symmetry.space_group_name_H-M   'P 1'
#
loop_
_entity.id
_entity.type
_entity.pdbx_description
1 polymer ?
#
loop_
_entity_poly.entity_id
_entity_poly.type
_entity_poly.pdbx_seq_one_letter_code
_entity_poly.pdbx_strand_id
1 'polypeptide(L)' 'ETMQKENTGKKLGFIAQEIGREINTVGSKSNYAPMQQYVVQMKDELEKIKEQIGNTL' A
#
# COMPACT_ATOMS: atom_id res chain seq x y z
N GLU A 1 -28.58 -18.89 2.28
CA GLU A 1 -27.39 -18.34 2.97
C GLU A 1 -26.70 -17.37 2.03
N THR A 2 -27.11 -16.11 2.07
CA THR A 2 -26.49 -15.02 1.31
C THR A 2 -25.18 -14.69 2.01
N MET A 3 -24.09 -15.32 1.57
CA MET A 3 -22.76 -15.07 2.10
C MET A 3 -22.47 -13.57 2.05
N GLN A 4 -22.28 -13.00 3.24
CA GLN A 4 -21.74 -11.67 3.46
C GLN A 4 -20.57 -11.43 2.50
N LYS A 5 -20.77 -10.61 1.47
CA LYS A 5 -19.68 -10.00 0.70
C LYS A 5 -19.06 -8.92 1.59
N GLU A 6 -18.48 -9.36 2.71
CA GLU A 6 -17.92 -8.53 3.76
C GLU A 6 -16.74 -7.77 3.19
N ASN A 7 -16.95 -6.50 2.84
CA ASN A 7 -16.08 -5.34 3.08
C ASN A 7 -14.55 -5.47 2.83
N THR A 8 -14.12 -6.49 2.08
CA THR A 8 -12.73 -6.94 2.00
C THR A 8 -11.88 -5.90 1.27
N GLY A 9 -12.44 -5.29 0.22
CA GLY A 9 -11.82 -4.16 -0.49
C GLY A 9 -11.55 -2.96 0.43
N LYS A 10 -12.46 -2.63 1.37
CA LYS A 10 -12.22 -1.53 2.33
C LYS A 10 -11.13 -1.87 3.35
N LYS A 11 -11.09 -3.11 3.86
CA LYS A 11 -10.03 -3.55 4.78
C LYS A 11 -8.67 -3.54 4.10
N LEU A 12 -8.59 -4.02 2.86
CA LEU A 12 -7.36 -3.98 2.06
C LEU A 12 -6.95 -2.54 1.74
N GLY A 13 -7.90 -1.65 1.46
CA GLY A 13 -7.63 -0.22 1.28
C GLY A 13 -7.02 0.44 2.52
N PHE A 14 -7.51 0.10 3.71
CA PHE A 14 -6.92 0.57 4.98
C PHE A 14 -5.49 0.05 5.17
N ILE A 15 -5.25 -1.23 4.91
CA ILE A 15 -3.91 -1.83 5.01
C ILE A 15 -2.95 -1.15 4.02
N ALA A 16 -3.38 -0.93 2.77
CA ALA A 16 -2.58 -0.22 1.76
C ALA A 16 -2.25 1.21 2.21
N GLN A 17 -3.18 1.88 2.89
CA GLN A 17 -2.93 3.20 3.45
C GLN A 17 -1.85 3.18 4.54
N GLU A 18 -1.92 2.23 5.47
CA GLU A 18 -0.91 2.11 6.54
C GLU A 18 0.46 1.72 5.98
N ILE A 19 0.53 0.84 4.98
CA ILE A 19 1.78 0.53 4.26
C ILE A 19 2.38 1.81 3.64
N GLY A 20 1.55 2.67 3.05
CA GLY A 20 2.00 3.96 2.52
C GLY A 20 2.58 4.90 3.59
N ARG A 21 2.03 4.89 4.80
CA ARG A 21 2.57 5.66 5.94
C ARG A 21 3.93 5.13 6.38
N GLU A 22 4.10 3.82 6.42
CA GLU A 22 5.38 3.20 6.77
C GLU A 22 6.46 3.48 5.72
N ILE A 23 6.14 3.38 4.42
CA ILE A 23 7.08 3.71 3.34
C ILE A 23 7.55 5.17 3.45
N ASN A 24 6.65 6.11 3.76
CA ASN A 24 7.01 7.51 3.97
C ASN A 24 7.85 7.72 5.23
N THR A 25 7.59 6.96 6.30
CA THR A 25 8.40 7.00 7.52
C THR A 25 9.82 6.49 7.24
N VAL A 26 9.96 5.38 6.51
CA VAL A 26 11.27 4.85 6.10
C VAL A 26 12.02 5.86 5.23
N GLY A 27 11.35 6.45 4.24
CA GLY A 27 11.98 7.44 3.35
C GLY A 27 12.41 8.73 4.05
N SER A 28 11.61 9.23 5.00
CA SER A 28 11.90 10.47 5.73
C SER A 28 12.92 10.30 6.86
N LYS A 29 13.07 9.08 7.39
CA LYS A 29 14.03 8.78 8.47
C LYS A 29 15.32 8.11 8.01
N SER A 30 15.43 7.75 6.72
CA SER A 30 16.64 7.14 6.17
C SER A 30 17.55 8.16 5.50
N ASN A 31 18.76 8.30 6.03
CA ASN A 31 19.85 9.08 5.42
C ASN A 31 20.72 8.26 4.45
N TYR A 32 20.30 7.03 4.12
CA TYR A 32 21.03 6.17 3.19
C TYR A 32 20.52 6.36 1.76
N ALA A 33 21.37 6.90 0.88
CA ALA A 33 20.96 7.26 -0.48
C ALA A 33 20.36 6.09 -1.30
N PRO A 34 20.90 4.86 -1.26
CA PRO A 34 20.27 3.72 -1.93
C PRO A 34 18.90 3.33 -1.34
N MET A 35 18.62 3.68 -0.08
CA MET A 35 17.27 3.48 0.49
C MET A 35 16.21 4.28 -0.26
N GLN A 36 16.56 5.46 -0.79
CA GLN A 36 15.61 6.30 -1.51
C GLN A 36 15.14 5.62 -2.81
N GLN A 37 16.00 4.85 -3.48
CA GLN A 37 15.60 4.07 -4.65
C GLN A 37 14.59 2.97 -4.28
N TYR A 38 14.83 2.26 -3.17
CA TYR A 38 13.87 1.28 -2.67
C TYR A 38 12.54 1.92 -2.24
N VAL A 39 12.56 3.12 -1.65
CA VAL A 39 11.34 3.87 -1.28
C VAL A 39 10.50 4.21 -2.50
N VAL A 40 11.12 4.63 -3.60
CA VAL A 40 10.40 4.88 -4.87
C VAL A 40 9.78 3.59 -5.39
N GLN A 41 10.56 2.50 -5.46
CA GLN A 41 10.06 1.19 -5.90
C GLN A 41 8.88 0.70 -5.04
N MET A 42 8.98 0.84 -3.72
CA MET A 42 7.90 0.46 -2.80
C MET A 42 6.63 1.29 -3.03
N LYS A 43 6.75 2.58 -3.35
CA LYS A 43 5.60 3.43 -3.70
C LYS A 43 4.93 2.96 -4.99
N ASP A 44 5.72 2.63 -6.02
CA ASP A 44 5.21 2.13 -7.29
C ASP A 44 4.45 0.81 -7.12
N GLU A 45 5.00 -0.14 -6.34
CA GLU A 45 4.30 -1.40 -6.04
C GLU A 45 3.04 -1.18 -5.21
N LEU A 46 3.04 -0.21 -4.28
CA LEU A 46 1.85 0.12 -3.51
C LEU A 46 0.71 0.69 -4.39
N GLU A 47 1.02 1.49 -5.39
CA GLU A 47 0.01 1.99 -6.33
C GLU A 47 -0.62 0.84 -7.15
N LYS A 48 0.19 -0.12 -7.62
CA LYS A 48 -0.34 -1.34 -8.28
C LYS A 48 -1.30 -2.13 -7.36
N ILE A 49 -0.98 -2.25 -6.07
CA ILE A 49 -1.84 -2.89 -5.08
C ILE A 49 -3.16 -2.13 -4.93
N LYS A 50 -3.11 -0.79 -4.84
CA LYS A 50 -4.33 0.04 -4.76
C LYS A 50 -5.20 -0.08 -6.01
N GLU A 51 -4.60 -0.13 -7.19
CA GLU A 51 -5.31 -0.36 -8.45
C GLU A 51 -6.00 -1.73 -8.45
N GLN A 52 -5.33 -2.80 -8.01
CA GLN A 52 -5.93 -4.13 -7.90
C GLN A 52 -7.13 -4.13 -6.94
N ILE A 53 -6.99 -3.47 -5.79
CA ILE A 53 -8.07 -3.32 -4.79
C ILE A 53 -9.27 -2.55 -5.37
N GLY A 54 -9.03 -1.52 -6.19
CA GLY A 54 -10.08 -0.68 -6.77
C GLY A 54 -10.74 -1.25 -8.02
N ASN A 55 -10.00 -1.99 -8.85
CA ASN A 55 -10.47 -2.48 -10.15
C ASN A 55 -10.99 -3.93 -10.13
N THR A 56 -10.57 -4.75 -9.15
CA THR A 56 -10.77 -6.22 -9.21
C THR A 56 -11.72 -6.77 -8.14
N LEU A 57 -12.08 -5.98 -7.12
CA LEU A 57 -12.91 -6.38 -5.97
C LEU A 57 -14.15 -5.49 -5.82
#